data_AF-A0A2W1BJN0-F1
#
_entry.id   AF-A0A2W1BJN0-F1
#
_cell.length_a   1.000
_cell.length_b   1.000
_cell.length_c   1.000
_cell.angle_alpha   90.00
_cell.angle_beta   90.00
_cell.angle_gamma   90.00
#
_symmetry.space_group_name_H-M   'P 1'
#
loop_
_entity.id
_entity.type
_entity.pdbx_description
1 polymer ?
#
loop_
_entity_poly.entity_id
_entity_poly.type
_entity_poly.pdbx_seq_one_letter_code
_entity_poly.pdbx_strand_id
1 'polypeptide(L)'
;MIVYLDIIEEIFLISQSVSRGFSVKMLRAVILFCVVLVVRGQTTDVSQCTANPGPLPINAYIAGCSSAPCNLPQLQDAVINIIFRAPRTIRTMRTLAVAYIPSPFGNIPFPYGLGDDAETCNFLTNTYCPVVQGEVIQYTLRMYIESFFPVDTQVSIEFRIVDEASSPVMCIRVPIRITAPETFGARNATLIEEV
;
A
#
# COMPACT_ATOMS: atom_id res chain seq x y z
N MET A 1 -5.01 -8.30 -12.42
CA MET A 1 -5.41 -9.23 -13.50
C MET A 1 -5.34 -10.68 -13.06
N ILE A 2 -4.33 -11.09 -12.26
CA ILE A 2 -4.24 -12.45 -11.68
C ILE A 2 -5.43 -12.73 -10.73
N VAL A 3 -5.76 -11.78 -9.86
CA VAL A 3 -6.97 -11.84 -9.00
C VAL A 3 -8.28 -11.97 -9.80
N TYR A 4 -8.30 -11.55 -11.07
CA TYR A 4 -9.47 -11.64 -11.92
C TYR A 4 -9.70 -13.07 -12.44
N LEU A 5 -8.63 -13.85 -12.63
CA LEU A 5 -8.73 -15.24 -13.09
C LEU A 5 -9.19 -16.18 -11.97
N ASP A 6 -8.65 -16.01 -10.75
CA ASP A 6 -9.05 -16.84 -9.59
C ASP A 6 -10.53 -16.66 -9.26
N ILE A 7 -11.04 -15.42 -9.40
CA ILE A 7 -12.46 -15.09 -9.17
C ILE A 7 -13.36 -15.68 -10.28
N ILE A 8 -12.90 -15.75 -11.52
CA ILE A 8 -13.67 -16.37 -12.62
C ILE A 8 -13.85 -17.87 -12.39
N GLU A 9 -12.83 -18.56 -11.86
CA GLU A 9 -12.90 -19.99 -11.59
C GLU A 9 -13.92 -20.31 -10.47
N GLU A 10 -13.94 -19.50 -9.40
CA GLU A 10 -14.96 -19.63 -8.34
C GLU A 10 -16.37 -19.28 -8.83
N ILE A 11 -16.54 -18.24 -9.66
CA ILE A 11 -17.84 -17.88 -10.24
C ILE A 11 -18.37 -18.99 -11.16
N PHE A 12 -17.50 -19.63 -11.95
CA PHE A 12 -17.89 -20.73 -12.83
C PHE A 12 -18.40 -21.95 -12.05
N LEU A 13 -17.75 -22.29 -10.93
CA LEU A 13 -18.18 -23.38 -10.04
C LEU A 13 -19.53 -23.08 -9.36
N ILE A 14 -19.77 -21.84 -8.95
CA ILE A 14 -21.05 -21.43 -8.33
C ILE A 14 -22.20 -21.53 -9.34
N SER A 15 -21.96 -21.21 -10.62
CA SER A 15 -22.98 -21.25 -11.69
C SER A 15 -23.53 -22.66 -11.96
N GLN A 16 -22.70 -23.70 -11.83
CA GLN A 16 -23.11 -25.07 -12.12
C GLN A 16 -24.03 -25.64 -11.02
N SER A 17 -23.85 -25.21 -9.75
CA SER A 17 -24.65 -25.72 -8.62
C SER A 17 -26.08 -25.15 -8.55
N VAL A 18 -26.30 -23.92 -9.06
CA VAL A 18 -27.59 -23.20 -8.94
C VAL A 18 -28.64 -23.63 -9.98
N SER A 19 -28.23 -24.44 -10.96
CA SER A 19 -29.05 -24.81 -12.13
C SER A 19 -30.20 -25.81 -11.84
N ARG A 20 -30.30 -26.36 -10.63
CA ARG A 20 -31.36 -27.32 -10.26
C ARG A 20 -32.41 -26.68 -9.35
N GLY A 21 -33.29 -25.84 -9.92
CA GLY A 21 -34.62 -25.59 -9.32
C GLY A 21 -35.11 -24.15 -9.19
N PHE A 22 -34.35 -23.12 -9.57
CA PHE A 22 -34.77 -21.73 -9.38
C PHE A 22 -35.47 -21.10 -10.60
N SER A 23 -36.63 -20.48 -10.36
CA SER A 23 -37.43 -19.77 -11.36
C SER A 23 -36.64 -18.65 -12.04
N VAL A 24 -36.71 -18.55 -13.37
CA VAL A 24 -35.97 -17.60 -14.25
C VAL A 24 -36.09 -16.13 -13.79
N LYS A 25 -37.19 -15.77 -13.12
CA LYS A 25 -37.42 -14.43 -12.56
C LYS A 25 -36.56 -14.15 -11.31
N MET A 26 -36.35 -15.15 -10.45
CA MET A 26 -35.46 -15.07 -9.29
C MET A 26 -33.99 -15.00 -9.72
N LEU A 27 -33.61 -15.74 -10.77
CA LEU A 27 -32.24 -15.73 -11.30
C LEU A 27 -31.83 -14.36 -11.84
N ARG A 28 -32.74 -13.63 -12.51
CA ARG A 28 -32.50 -12.26 -12.99
C ARG A 28 -32.31 -11.25 -11.85
N ALA A 29 -33.07 -11.40 -10.76
CA ALA A 29 -32.93 -10.55 -9.58
C ALA A 29 -31.59 -10.79 -8.86
N VAL A 30 -31.15 -12.05 -8.75
CA VAL A 30 -29.86 -12.43 -8.15
C VAL A 30 -28.68 -11.92 -8.99
N ILE A 31 -28.74 -12.05 -10.32
CA ILE A 31 -27.68 -11.54 -11.22
C ILE A 31 -27.58 -10.00 -11.13
N LEU A 32 -28.71 -9.28 -11.08
CA LEU A 32 -28.73 -7.83 -10.88
C LEU A 32 -28.17 -7.40 -9.51
N PHE A 33 -28.36 -8.21 -8.47
CA PHE A 33 -27.84 -7.94 -7.13
C PHE A 33 -26.33 -8.23 -7.02
N CYS A 34 -25.83 -9.30 -7.66
CA CYS A 34 -24.41 -9.66 -7.66
C CYS A 34 -23.51 -8.67 -8.42
N VAL A 35 -24.00 -8.01 -9.48
CA VAL A 35 -23.25 -6.99 -10.24
C VAL A 35 -22.94 -5.75 -9.39
N VAL A 36 -23.65 -5.53 -8.27
CA VAL A 36 -23.47 -4.37 -7.38
C VAL A 36 -22.44 -4.62 -6.27
N LEU A 37 -21.89 -5.83 -6.16
CA LEU A 37 -20.75 -6.11 -5.27
C LEU A 37 -19.47 -5.55 -5.90
N VAL A 38 -19.35 -4.22 -5.89
CA VAL A 38 -18.11 -3.50 -6.19
C VAL A 38 -17.10 -3.93 -5.14
N VAL A 39 -16.20 -4.84 -5.50
CA VAL A 39 -15.02 -5.17 -4.71
C VAL A 39 -14.23 -3.89 -4.55
N ARG A 40 -14.29 -3.28 -3.36
CA ARG A 40 -13.47 -2.11 -3.04
C ARG A 40 -12.03 -2.60 -2.87
N GLY A 41 -11.22 -2.42 -3.91
CA GLY A 41 -9.78 -2.48 -3.76
C GLY A 41 -9.35 -1.43 -2.74
N GLN A 42 -8.55 -1.83 -1.75
CA GLN A 42 -8.01 -0.88 -0.79
C GLN A 42 -6.95 -0.03 -1.50
N THR A 43 -7.11 1.29 -1.47
CA THR A 43 -6.18 2.24 -2.08
C THR A 43 -6.06 3.43 -1.15
N THR A 44 -4.85 3.96 -1.00
CA THR A 44 -4.60 5.21 -0.29
C THR A 44 -4.38 6.30 -1.33
N ASP A 45 -4.98 7.47 -1.13
CA ASP A 45 -4.77 8.61 -2.01
C ASP A 45 -3.35 9.13 -1.84
N VAL A 46 -2.56 9.08 -2.92
CA VAL A 46 -1.18 9.54 -2.97
C VAL A 46 -1.00 10.62 -4.05
N SER A 47 0.00 11.47 -3.87
CA SER A 47 0.29 12.58 -4.80
C SER A 47 1.64 12.39 -5.49
N GLN A 48 1.86 13.16 -6.57
CA GLN A 48 3.14 13.20 -7.27
C GLN A 48 4.25 13.76 -6.37
N CYS A 49 5.45 13.19 -6.49
CA CYS A 49 6.64 13.75 -5.86
C CYS A 49 7.02 15.09 -6.48
N THR A 50 7.55 15.98 -5.65
CA THR A 50 7.86 17.36 -5.99
C THR A 50 9.35 17.59 -6.20
N ALA A 51 10.22 17.02 -5.36
CA ALA A 51 11.67 17.24 -5.51
C ALA A 51 12.30 16.29 -6.54
N ASN A 52 11.85 15.02 -6.55
CA ASN A 52 12.36 13.98 -7.44
C ASN A 52 11.19 13.31 -8.15
N PRO A 53 10.70 13.88 -9.27
CA PRO A 53 9.52 13.37 -9.94
C PRO A 53 9.75 11.95 -10.51
N GLY A 54 8.70 11.15 -10.48
CA GLY A 54 8.63 9.81 -11.04
C GLY A 54 7.17 9.45 -11.30
N PRO A 55 6.89 8.41 -12.11
CA PRO A 55 5.51 8.02 -12.38
C PRO A 55 4.84 7.51 -11.09
N LEU A 56 3.53 7.71 -10.99
CA LEU A 56 2.73 7.08 -9.93
C LEU A 56 2.60 5.57 -10.18
N PRO A 57 2.51 4.76 -9.12
CA PRO A 57 2.20 3.34 -9.25
C PRO A 57 0.75 3.15 -9.75
N ILE A 58 0.43 1.92 -10.14
CA ILE A 58 -0.94 1.51 -10.46
C ILE A 58 -1.81 1.60 -9.20
N ASN A 59 -1.26 1.22 -8.05
CA ASN A 59 -1.91 1.30 -6.75
C ASN A 59 -0.86 1.47 -5.64
N ALA A 60 -1.24 2.22 -4.61
CA ALA A 60 -0.52 2.27 -3.34
C ALA A 60 -1.55 2.13 -2.22
N TYR A 61 -1.26 1.28 -1.25
CA TYR A 61 -2.10 1.05 -0.09
C TYR A 61 -1.24 1.04 1.18
N ILE A 62 -1.52 1.98 2.07
CA ILE A 62 -0.89 2.07 3.38
C ILE A 62 -1.82 1.39 4.39
N ALA A 63 -1.32 0.37 5.08
CA ALA A 63 -2.11 -0.40 6.03
C ALA A 63 -2.72 0.51 7.10
N GLY A 64 -4.05 0.43 7.29
CA GLY A 64 -4.77 1.26 8.25
C GLY A 64 -5.01 2.72 7.81
N CYS A 65 -4.64 3.11 6.59
CA CYS A 65 -4.86 4.47 6.09
C CYS A 65 -5.88 4.52 4.93
N SER A 66 -7.12 4.92 5.25
CA SER A 66 -8.18 5.17 4.28
C SER A 66 -8.24 6.61 3.77
N SER A 67 -7.65 7.57 4.49
CA SER A 67 -7.63 8.98 4.14
C SER A 67 -6.39 9.65 4.70
N ALA A 68 -5.78 10.52 3.90
CA ALA A 68 -4.63 11.32 4.32
C ALA A 68 -5.06 12.44 5.32
N PRO A 69 -4.21 12.82 6.29
CA PRO A 69 -2.88 12.28 6.57
C PRO A 69 -2.93 10.88 7.21
N CYS A 70 -2.01 10.00 6.81
CA CYS A 70 -1.92 8.66 7.40
C CYS A 70 -1.32 8.72 8.81
N ASN A 71 -2.04 8.19 9.79
CA ASN A 71 -1.51 8.04 11.15
C ASN A 71 -0.52 6.88 11.19
N LEU A 72 0.73 7.19 11.57
CA LEU A 72 1.81 6.23 11.74
C LEU A 72 2.23 6.23 13.21
N PRO A 73 1.73 5.26 14.02
CA PRO A 73 2.11 5.12 15.41
C PRO A 73 3.60 4.80 15.55
N GLN A 74 4.19 5.32 16.61
CA GLN A 74 5.54 4.94 17.03
C GLN A 74 5.62 3.46 17.45
N LEU A 75 6.84 2.95 17.42
CA LEU A 75 7.27 1.60 17.83
C LEU A 75 6.65 0.46 17.02
N GLN A 76 6.23 0.74 15.79
CA GLN A 76 5.67 -0.24 14.88
C GLN A 76 6.01 0.06 13.42
N ASP A 77 5.83 -0.95 12.56
CA ASP A 77 6.01 -0.82 11.13
C ASP A 77 4.84 -0.11 10.47
N ALA A 78 5.14 0.96 9.73
CA ALA A 78 4.28 1.41 8.64
C ALA A 78 4.45 0.44 7.46
N VAL A 79 3.36 -0.21 7.05
CA VAL A 79 3.35 -1.17 5.94
C VAL A 79 2.69 -0.55 4.71
N ILE A 80 3.42 -0.53 3.60
CA ILE A 80 2.95 0.04 2.32
C ILE A 80 3.01 -1.05 1.25
N ASN A 81 1.85 -1.36 0.65
CA ASN A 81 1.73 -2.28 -0.46
C ASN A 81 1.60 -1.47 -1.75
N ILE A 82 2.48 -1.74 -2.71
CA ILE A 82 2.61 -0.97 -3.95
C ILE A 82 2.50 -1.92 -5.12
N ILE A 83 1.68 -1.53 -6.10
CA ILE A 83 1.58 -2.21 -7.39
C ILE A 83 2.03 -1.25 -8.48
N PHE A 84 3.07 -1.58 -9.23
CA PHE A 84 3.57 -0.73 -10.31
C PHE A 84 3.93 -1.57 -11.54
N ARG A 85 4.12 -0.89 -12.68
CA ARG A 85 4.59 -1.52 -13.92
C ARG A 85 6.05 -1.16 -14.14
N ALA A 86 6.89 -2.16 -14.41
CA ALA A 86 8.29 -1.94 -14.75
C ALA A 86 8.40 -1.11 -16.05
N PRO A 87 8.98 0.10 -16.03
CA PRO A 87 9.10 0.93 -17.22
C PRO A 87 10.15 0.41 -18.21
N ARG A 88 11.07 -0.44 -17.73
CA ARG A 88 12.20 -1.04 -18.44
C ARG A 88 12.62 -2.34 -17.72
N THR A 89 13.51 -3.11 -18.31
CA THR A 89 14.15 -4.24 -17.63
C THR A 89 15.07 -3.71 -16.53
N ILE A 90 14.93 -4.22 -15.31
CA ILE A 90 15.61 -3.70 -14.11
C ILE A 90 16.27 -4.86 -13.38
N ARG A 91 17.57 -4.75 -13.09
CA ARG A 91 18.33 -5.80 -12.41
C ARG A 91 18.30 -5.66 -10.90
N THR A 92 18.32 -4.43 -10.41
CA THR A 92 18.27 -4.13 -8.98
C THR A 92 17.41 -2.90 -8.75
N MET A 93 16.67 -2.87 -7.65
CA MET A 93 15.85 -1.73 -7.26
C MET A 93 16.15 -1.36 -5.83
N ARG A 94 16.19 -0.05 -5.56
CA ARG A 94 16.37 0.49 -4.21
C ARG A 94 15.26 1.50 -3.90
N THR A 95 14.67 1.37 -2.72
CA THR A 95 13.68 2.30 -2.18
C THR A 95 14.40 3.36 -1.35
N LEU A 96 13.99 4.61 -1.54
CA LEU A 96 14.48 5.77 -0.82
C LEU A 96 13.29 6.49 -0.20
N ALA A 97 13.41 6.86 1.07
CA ALA A 97 12.39 7.60 1.81
C ALA A 97 12.95 8.97 2.25
N VAL A 98 12.21 10.04 1.97
CA VAL A 98 12.58 11.39 2.39
C VAL A 98 11.37 12.09 3.00
N ALA A 99 11.46 12.46 4.27
CA ALA A 99 10.46 13.29 4.93
C ALA A 99 10.77 14.77 4.71
N TYR A 100 9.75 15.59 4.52
CA TYR A 100 9.86 17.03 4.35
C TYR A 100 9.31 17.73 5.58
N ILE A 101 10.23 18.21 6.43
CA ILE A 101 9.91 18.85 7.70
C ILE A 101 9.63 20.34 7.45
N PRO A 102 8.43 20.85 7.82
CA PRO A 102 8.14 22.28 7.72
C PRO A 102 9.09 23.12 8.59
N SER A 103 9.65 24.18 8.03
CA SER A 103 10.46 25.17 8.77
C SER A 103 10.13 26.59 8.32
N PRO A 104 10.54 27.64 9.08
CA PRO A 104 10.35 29.04 8.68
C PRO A 104 10.98 29.41 7.33
N PHE A 105 11.96 28.63 6.86
CA PHE A 105 12.68 28.85 5.62
C PHE A 105 12.23 27.92 4.49
N GLY A 106 11.12 27.20 4.68
CA GLY A 106 10.60 26.19 3.74
C GLY A 106 10.73 24.77 4.26
N ASN A 107 10.45 23.79 3.41
CA ASN A 107 10.51 22.38 3.79
C ASN A 107 11.95 21.86 3.72
N ILE A 108 12.45 21.31 4.84
CA ILE A 108 13.79 20.72 4.93
C ILE A 108 13.68 19.22 4.63
N PRO A 109 14.39 18.69 3.62
CA PRO A 109 14.40 17.26 3.33
C PRO A 109 15.22 16.52 4.39
N PHE A 110 14.64 15.47 4.96
CA PHE A 110 15.24 14.59 5.95
C PHE A 110 15.20 13.15 5.41
N PRO A 111 16.34 12.57 4.97
CA PRO A 111 16.37 11.20 4.47
C PRO A 111 16.13 10.22 5.62
N TYR A 112 15.22 9.28 5.42
CA TYR A 112 14.97 8.18 6.34
C TYR A 112 15.74 6.94 5.86
N GLY A 113 16.54 6.35 6.75
CA GLY A 113 17.31 5.14 6.47
C GLY A 113 16.45 3.89 6.57
N LEU A 114 16.08 3.30 5.43
CA LEU A 114 15.28 2.07 5.38
C LEU A 114 16.06 0.78 5.71
N GLY A 115 17.38 0.85 5.97
CA GLY A 115 18.18 -0.35 6.28
C GLY A 115 18.09 -1.41 5.18
N ASP A 116 17.84 -2.65 5.57
CA ASP A 116 17.66 -3.79 4.65
C ASP A 116 16.38 -3.67 3.81
N ASP A 117 15.33 -3.01 4.33
CA ASP A 117 14.08 -2.73 3.59
C ASP A 117 14.29 -1.77 2.40
N ALA A 118 15.47 -1.14 2.30
CA ALA A 118 15.86 -0.34 1.15
C ALA A 118 16.04 -1.19 -0.12
N GLU A 119 16.42 -2.47 -0.02
CA GLU A 119 16.66 -3.34 -1.17
C GLU A 119 15.32 -3.91 -1.69
N THR A 120 14.63 -3.12 -2.51
CA THR A 120 13.26 -3.37 -3.01
C THR A 120 13.08 -4.79 -3.56
N CYS A 121 14.08 -5.32 -4.27
CA CYS A 121 14.04 -6.64 -4.88
C CYS A 121 13.79 -7.78 -3.88
N ASN A 122 14.17 -7.60 -2.60
CA ASN A 122 14.00 -8.62 -1.56
C ASN A 122 12.56 -8.74 -1.05
N PHE A 123 11.71 -7.74 -1.33
CA PHE A 123 10.34 -7.66 -0.81
C PHE A 123 9.29 -7.58 -1.92
N LEU A 124 9.64 -8.04 -3.11
CA LEU A 124 8.67 -8.31 -4.17
C LEU A 124 7.86 -9.55 -3.78
N THR A 125 6.53 -9.47 -3.92
CA THR A 125 5.64 -10.53 -3.43
C THR A 125 5.12 -11.45 -4.52
N ASN A 126 5.28 -11.06 -5.79
CA ASN A 126 4.78 -11.82 -6.93
C ASN A 126 5.86 -12.19 -7.96
N THR A 127 7.09 -11.70 -7.80
CA THR A 127 8.22 -11.90 -8.73
C THR A 127 9.54 -11.66 -8.02
N TYR A 128 10.66 -11.73 -8.73
CA TYR A 128 12.01 -11.45 -8.23
C TYR A 128 12.83 -10.70 -9.28
N CYS A 129 13.88 -10.00 -8.84
CA CYS A 129 14.79 -9.34 -9.78
C CYS A 129 15.74 -10.37 -10.45
N PRO A 130 16.07 -10.22 -11.75
CA PRO A 130 15.72 -9.11 -12.63
C PRO A 130 14.26 -9.18 -13.12
N VAL A 131 13.58 -8.04 -13.16
CA VAL A 131 12.23 -7.89 -13.69
C VAL A 131 12.28 -7.38 -15.13
N VAL A 132 11.36 -7.83 -15.98
CA VAL A 132 11.34 -7.43 -17.40
C VAL A 132 10.45 -6.21 -17.65
N GLN A 133 10.75 -5.46 -18.71
CA GLN A 133 9.94 -4.31 -19.10
C GLN A 133 8.46 -4.70 -19.27
N GLY A 134 7.57 -3.88 -18.71
CA GLY A 134 6.13 -4.06 -18.80
C GLY A 134 5.55 -5.03 -17.78
N GLU A 135 6.36 -5.73 -16.98
CA GLU A 135 5.90 -6.59 -15.90
C GLU A 135 5.15 -5.80 -14.83
N VAL A 136 4.08 -6.37 -14.27
CA VAL A 136 3.34 -5.79 -13.14
C VAL A 136 3.86 -6.40 -11.86
N ILE A 137 4.38 -5.54 -10.98
CA ILE A 137 5.11 -5.91 -9.77
C ILE A 137 4.27 -5.52 -8.55
N GLN A 138 4.25 -6.40 -7.56
CA GLN A 138 3.71 -6.18 -6.22
C GLN A 138 4.89 -6.13 -5.24
N TYR A 139 4.94 -5.08 -4.45
CA TYR A 139 6.03 -4.78 -3.52
C TYR A 139 5.45 -4.39 -2.16
N THR A 140 6.01 -4.93 -1.09
CA THR A 140 5.66 -4.52 0.28
C THR A 140 6.87 -3.82 0.91
N LEU A 141 6.70 -2.54 1.25
CA LEU A 141 7.66 -1.78 2.05
C LEU A 141 7.25 -1.82 3.52
N ARG A 142 8.23 -2.01 4.41
CA ARG A 142 8.11 -1.82 5.85
C ARG A 142 9.02 -0.67 6.27
N MET A 143 8.52 0.17 7.17
CA MET A 143 9.26 1.28 7.72
C MET A 143 8.94 1.39 9.21
N TYR A 144 9.93 1.11 10.05
CA TYR A 144 9.75 1.15 11.50
C TYR A 144 9.70 2.59 12.02
N ILE A 145 8.65 2.96 12.74
CA ILE A 145 8.50 4.31 13.27
C ILE A 145 9.15 4.38 14.65
N GLU A 146 10.30 5.03 14.74
CA GLU A 146 11.06 5.14 15.98
C GLU A 146 10.40 6.05 17.03
N SER A 147 10.67 5.78 18.33
CA SER A 147 10.10 6.56 19.44
C SER A 147 10.63 7.99 19.57
N PHE A 148 11.73 8.33 18.90
CA PHE A 148 12.29 9.68 18.94
C PHE A 148 11.57 10.65 17.99
N PHE A 149 10.73 10.17 17.06
CA PHE A 149 9.97 11.05 16.18
C PHE A 149 8.88 11.78 16.96
N PRO A 150 8.79 13.12 16.94
CA PRO A 150 7.84 13.83 17.79
C PRO A 150 6.38 13.50 17.41
N VAL A 151 5.60 13.05 18.39
CA VAL A 151 4.16 12.80 18.26
C VAL A 151 3.43 14.08 17.85
N ASP A 152 2.34 13.92 17.10
CA ASP A 152 1.50 14.98 16.54
C ASP A 152 2.15 15.86 15.47
N THR A 153 3.34 15.45 14.99
CA THR A 153 3.98 16.10 13.86
C THR A 153 3.39 15.58 12.55
N GLN A 154 2.95 16.51 11.70
CA GLN A 154 2.54 16.23 10.32
C GLN A 154 3.64 16.61 9.34
N VAL A 155 4.04 15.67 8.50
CA VAL A 155 5.04 15.87 7.45
C VAL A 155 4.58 15.22 6.16
N SER A 156 5.14 15.63 5.02
CA SER A 156 5.01 14.87 3.78
C SER A 156 6.21 13.96 3.63
N ILE A 157 6.00 12.69 3.30
CA ILE A 157 7.06 11.75 2.96
C ILE A 157 6.98 11.40 1.48
N GLU A 158 8.12 11.38 0.81
CA GLU A 158 8.26 10.86 -0.55
C GLU A 158 8.95 9.49 -0.49
N PHE A 159 8.32 8.48 -1.08
CA PHE A 159 8.91 7.17 -1.31
C PHE A 159 9.21 7.03 -2.80
N ARG A 160 10.49 6.79 -3.12
CA ARG A 160 10.98 6.67 -4.48
C ARG A 160 11.65 5.32 -4.67
N ILE A 161 11.28 4.61 -5.73
CA ILE A 161 12.01 3.42 -6.17
C ILE A 161 12.90 3.85 -7.34
N VAL A 162 14.19 3.50 -7.28
CA VAL A 162 15.17 3.73 -8.34
C VAL A 162 15.78 2.40 -8.79
N ASP A 163 16.27 2.35 -10.02
CA ASP A 163 16.98 1.19 -10.57
C ASP A 163 18.50 1.25 -10.35
N GLU A 164 19.24 0.31 -10.94
CA GLU A 164 20.71 0.28 -10.94
C GLU A 164 21.38 1.55 -11.48
N ALA A 165 20.70 2.32 -12.33
CA ALA A 165 21.19 3.57 -12.91
C ALA A 165 20.72 4.80 -12.10
N SER A 166 20.17 4.59 -10.89
CA SER A 166 19.54 5.63 -10.07
C SER A 166 18.40 6.39 -10.78
N SER A 167 17.85 5.80 -11.84
CA SER A 167 16.76 6.38 -12.62
C SER A 167 15.43 6.06 -11.95
N PRO A 168 14.47 7.01 -11.87
CA PRO A 168 13.22 6.79 -11.18
C PRO A 168 12.41 5.67 -11.85
N VAL A 169 11.90 4.76 -11.03
CA VAL A 169 10.95 3.70 -11.40
C VAL A 169 9.54 4.13 -11.04
N MET A 170 9.34 4.64 -9.82
CA MET A 170 8.11 5.30 -9.39
C MET A 170 8.39 6.23 -8.22
N CYS A 171 7.48 7.17 -7.96
CA CYS A 171 7.55 8.04 -6.79
C CYS A 171 6.15 8.39 -6.27
N ILE A 172 5.93 8.22 -4.97
CA ILE A 172 4.69 8.63 -4.29
C ILE A 172 5.00 9.64 -3.18
N ARG A 173 4.13 10.63 -3.02
CA ARG A 173 4.16 11.61 -1.95
C ARG A 173 2.92 11.48 -1.08
N VAL A 174 3.12 11.27 0.21
CA VAL A 174 2.06 10.98 1.17
C VAL A 174 2.17 11.90 2.38
N PRO A 175 1.10 12.61 2.79
CA PRO A 175 1.07 13.30 4.06
C PRO A 175 0.85 12.28 5.19
N ILE A 176 1.68 12.36 6.23
CA ILE A 176 1.63 11.47 7.39
C ILE A 176 1.55 12.28 8.68
N ARG A 177 1.02 11.65 9.73
CA ARG A 177 1.03 12.15 11.10
C ARG A 177 1.64 11.10 12.01
N ILE A 178 2.65 11.47 12.79
CA ILE A 178 3.19 10.57 13.83
C ILE A 178 2.23 10.56 15.01
N THR A 179 1.80 9.37 15.44
CA THR A 179 0.94 9.20 16.61
C THR A 179 1.67 8.46 17.73
N ALA A 180 1.15 8.58 18.95
CA ALA A 180 1.67 7.82 20.09
C ALA A 180 1.63 6.30 19.81
N PRO A 181 2.49 5.50 20.47
CA PRO A 181 2.46 4.04 20.34
C PRO A 181 1.07 3.49 20.65
N GLU A 182 0.65 2.46 19.93
CA GLU A 182 -0.59 1.77 20.26
C GLU A 182 -0.43 1.10 21.63
N THR A 183 -1.31 1.45 22.58
CA THR A 183 -1.31 0.84 23.90
C THR A 183 -2.00 -0.52 23.82
N PHE A 184 -1.22 -1.60 23.84
CA PHE A 184 -1.73 -2.98 23.84
C PHE A 184 -2.58 -3.34 25.09
N GLY A 185 -2.73 -2.44 26.07
CA GLY A 185 -3.43 -2.67 27.33
C GLY A 185 -4.94 -2.37 27.36
N ALA A 186 -5.51 -1.68 26.36
CA ALA A 186 -6.92 -1.27 26.42
C ALA A 186 -7.91 -2.30 25.82
N ARG A 187 -7.42 -3.32 25.09
CA ARG A 187 -8.30 -4.33 24.47
C ARG A 187 -8.71 -5.47 25.41
N ASN A 188 -8.10 -5.59 26.59
CA ASN A 188 -8.46 -6.62 27.58
C ASN A 188 -9.20 -6.06 28.82
N ALA A 189 -9.48 -4.75 28.88
CA ALA A 189 -10.10 -4.14 30.06
C ALA A 189 -11.65 -4.13 30.03
N THR A 190 -12.30 -4.53 28.93
CA THR A 190 -13.76 -4.50 28.78
C THR A 190 -14.47 -5.85 28.99
N LEU A 191 -13.77 -6.90 29.46
CA LEU A 191 -14.35 -8.23 29.72
C LEU A 191 -14.25 -8.70 31.19
N ILE A 192 -14.05 -7.79 32.16
CA ILE A 192 -13.96 -8.18 33.58
C ILE A 192 -14.83 -7.29 34.49
N GLU A 193 -15.92 -6.72 33.96
CA GLU A 193 -16.90 -5.97 34.77
C GLU A 193 -18.31 -6.58 34.65
N GLU A 194 -18.42 -7.91 34.73
CA GLU A 194 -19.68 -8.60 35.10
C GLU A 194 -19.35 -9.89 35.89
N VAL A 195 -19.03 -9.75 37.19
CA VAL A 195 -19.24 -10.78 38.22
C VAL A 195 -19.63 -10.11 39.53
#